data_AF-A0A7J6LKN1-F1
#
_entry.id   AF-A0A7J6LKN1-F1
#
_cell.length_a   1.000
_cell.length_b   1.000
_cell.length_c   1.000
_cell.angle_alpha   90.00
_cell.angle_beta   90.00
_cell.angle_gamma   90.00
#
_symmetry.space_group_name_H-M   'P 1'
#
loop_
_entity.id
_entity.type
_entity.pdbx_description
1 polymer ?
#
loop_
_entity_poly.entity_id
_entity_poly.type
_entity_poly.pdbx_seq_one_letter_code
_entity_poly.pdbx_strand_id
1 'polypeptide(L)'
;MSLKYEFHIRNHPLYVLMYNALRYAQQHNMLLVSAAGNDAREASYVYPCWFGGPRSMCVAALSDDRTENTLAGFSNWGQRVDVAAYGEGIFFGRWENGTGRYFYGTSAATPIVSGIAAILLSMNIEPGMVKRLIDANSDPISFAPSRSILGGALNALNTVQHAIHILQAKFT
;
A
#
# COMPACT_ATOMS: atom_id res chain seq x y z
N MET A 1 -12.57 19.82 9.36
CA MET A 1 -12.79 20.40 8.02
C MET A 1 -14.29 20.49 7.77
N SER A 2 -14.81 21.50 7.06
CA SER A 2 -16.27 21.71 6.94
C SER A 2 -16.89 20.87 5.83
N LEU A 3 -18.14 20.43 6.02
CA LEU A 3 -18.94 19.67 5.05
C LEU A 3 -19.01 20.31 3.65
N LYS A 4 -18.89 21.64 3.57
CA LYS A 4 -18.89 22.40 2.31
C LYS A 4 -17.65 22.10 1.44
N TYR A 5 -16.51 21.84 2.06
CA TYR A 5 -15.26 21.59 1.35
C TYR A 5 -15.24 20.18 0.72
N GLU A 6 -15.74 19.18 1.45
CA GLU A 6 -15.91 17.83 0.90
C GLU A 6 -16.89 17.79 -0.27
N PHE A 7 -17.99 18.54 -0.20
CA PHE A 7 -18.96 18.64 -1.29
C PHE A 7 -18.33 19.20 -2.57
N HIS A 8 -17.45 20.19 -2.46
CA HIS A 8 -16.80 20.76 -3.64
C HIS A 8 -15.81 19.80 -4.29
N ILE A 9 -14.99 19.09 -3.50
CA ILE A 9 -14.03 18.09 -4.03
C ILE A 9 -14.77 16.96 -4.74
N ARG A 10 -15.83 16.42 -4.14
CA ARG A 10 -16.57 15.27 -4.71
C ARG A 10 -17.30 15.59 -6.00
N ASN A 11 -17.61 16.87 -6.24
CA ASN A 11 -18.25 17.34 -7.47
C ASN A 11 -17.24 17.90 -8.50
N HIS A 12 -15.95 17.94 -8.17
CA HIS A 12 -14.94 18.40 -9.12
C HIS A 12 -14.79 17.38 -10.27
N PRO A 13 -14.79 17.80 -11.55
CA PRO A 13 -14.77 16.87 -12.69
C PRO A 13 -13.62 15.85 -12.66
N LEU A 14 -12.42 16.27 -12.21
CA LEU A 14 -11.27 15.38 -12.07
C LEU A 14 -11.47 14.31 -10.98
N TYR A 15 -12.13 14.65 -9.88
CA TYR A 15 -12.45 13.68 -8.83
C TYR A 15 -13.40 12.63 -9.38
N VAL A 16 -14.47 13.05 -10.05
CA VAL A 16 -15.48 12.16 -10.62
C VAL A 16 -14.85 11.23 -11.67
N LEU A 17 -14.02 11.77 -12.56
CA LEU A 17 -13.32 10.98 -13.58
C LEU A 17 -12.41 9.92 -12.95
N MET A 18 -11.56 10.32 -12.00
CA MET A 18 -10.65 9.41 -11.31
C MET A 18 -11.42 8.33 -10.53
N TYR A 19 -12.44 8.73 -9.77
CA TYR A 19 -13.29 7.81 -9.03
C TYR A 19 -13.93 6.77 -9.96
N ASN A 20 -14.51 7.21 -11.08
CA ASN A 20 -15.12 6.31 -12.06
C ASN A 20 -14.10 5.36 -12.70
N ALA A 21 -12.91 5.84 -13.05
CA ALA A 21 -11.86 5.01 -13.63
C ALA A 21 -11.39 3.90 -12.65
N LEU A 22 -11.17 4.25 -11.38
CA LEU A 22 -10.75 3.29 -10.37
C LEU A 22 -11.87 2.30 -10.02
N ARG A 23 -13.13 2.77 -9.96
CA ARG A 23 -14.30 1.90 -9.80
C ARG A 23 -14.46 0.91 -10.95
N TYR A 24 -14.27 1.37 -12.18
CA TYR A 24 -14.28 0.53 -13.38
C TYR A 24 -13.20 -0.55 -13.30
N ALA A 25 -11.95 -0.17 -12.98
CA ALA A 25 -10.84 -1.11 -12.82
C ALA A 25 -11.15 -2.16 -11.75
N GLN A 26 -11.65 -1.73 -10.58
CA GLN A 26 -12.06 -2.66 -9.53
C GLN A 26 -13.15 -3.61 -10.05
N GLN A 27 -14.20 -3.12 -10.72
CA GLN A 27 -15.26 -3.98 -11.28
C GLN A 27 -14.73 -5.04 -12.26
N HIS A 28 -13.61 -4.78 -12.92
CA HIS A 28 -12.92 -5.70 -13.83
C HIS A 28 -11.80 -6.50 -13.15
N ASN A 29 -11.95 -6.79 -11.85
CA ASN A 29 -11.02 -7.62 -11.08
C ASN A 29 -9.57 -7.09 -11.05
N MET A 30 -9.37 -5.78 -11.19
CA MET A 30 -8.05 -5.19 -11.00
C MET A 30 -7.83 -4.84 -9.52
N LEU A 31 -6.66 -5.19 -9.00
CA LEU A 31 -6.15 -4.67 -7.72
C LEU A 31 -5.41 -3.36 -7.99
N LEU A 32 -5.79 -2.31 -7.26
CA LEU A 32 -5.13 -1.01 -7.32
C LEU A 32 -4.16 -0.89 -6.14
N VAL A 33 -2.90 -0.55 -6.41
CA VAL A 33 -1.89 -0.32 -5.36
C VAL A 33 -1.35 1.10 -5.53
N SER A 34 -1.39 1.88 -4.45
CA SER A 34 -1.17 3.32 -4.50
C SER A 34 -0.33 3.82 -3.33
N ALA A 35 0.52 4.80 -3.60
CA ALA A 35 1.40 5.41 -2.61
C ALA A 35 0.62 6.35 -1.66
N ALA A 36 0.89 6.28 -0.36
CA ALA A 36 0.26 7.13 0.65
C ALA A 36 0.71 8.60 0.58
N GLY A 37 1.83 8.89 -0.07
CA GLY A 37 2.43 10.23 -0.17
C GLY A 37 3.54 10.48 0.86
N ASN A 38 4.31 11.56 0.66
CA ASN A 38 5.60 11.79 1.34
C ASN A 38 5.64 13.14 2.09
N ASP A 39 4.50 13.61 2.59
CA ASP A 39 4.35 14.95 3.18
C ASP A 39 4.38 14.92 4.72
N ALA A 40 4.67 13.76 5.32
CA ALA A 40 4.56 13.52 6.76
C ALA A 40 3.24 14.05 7.35
N ARG A 41 2.11 13.60 6.78
CA ARG A 41 0.76 13.93 7.26
C ARG A 41 -0.20 12.76 7.13
N GLU A 42 -1.41 12.95 7.67
CA GLU A 42 -2.55 12.07 7.38
C GLU A 42 -2.78 11.95 5.87
N ALA A 43 -2.87 10.74 5.34
CA ALA A 43 -3.17 10.41 3.94
C ALA A 43 -4.63 10.73 3.56
N SER A 44 -5.32 11.50 4.40
CA SER A 44 -6.64 12.04 4.11
C SER A 44 -6.57 12.90 2.85
N TYR A 45 -7.44 12.62 1.88
CA TYR A 45 -7.49 13.31 0.58
C TYR A 45 -6.24 13.13 -0.30
N VAL A 46 -5.37 12.16 -0.01
CA VAL A 46 -4.35 11.72 -0.96
C VAL A 46 -4.99 10.74 -1.93
N TYR A 47 -5.11 11.12 -3.19
CA TYR A 47 -5.71 10.28 -4.23
C TYR A 47 -4.63 9.55 -5.03
N PRO A 48 -4.82 8.27 -5.40
CA PRO A 48 -6.06 7.51 -5.26
C PRO A 48 -6.27 6.79 -3.92
N CYS A 49 -5.28 6.80 -3.00
CA CYS A 49 -5.34 6.16 -1.68
C CYS A 49 -6.67 6.38 -0.92
N TRP A 50 -7.18 7.60 -0.93
CA TRP A 50 -8.39 8.01 -0.22
C TRP A 50 -9.66 7.27 -0.66
N PHE A 51 -9.71 6.75 -1.89
CA PHE A 51 -10.90 6.06 -2.39
C PHE A 51 -11.12 4.69 -1.74
N GLY A 52 -10.05 4.01 -1.33
CA GLY A 52 -10.10 2.72 -0.64
C GLY A 52 -10.91 1.63 -1.38
N GLY A 53 -11.43 0.68 -0.60
CA GLY A 53 -12.23 -0.45 -1.07
C GLY A 53 -11.50 -1.80 -1.04
N PRO A 54 -12.20 -2.89 -1.35
CA PRO A 54 -11.68 -4.26 -1.20
C PRO A 54 -10.58 -4.62 -2.20
N ARG A 55 -10.43 -3.84 -3.27
CA ARG A 55 -9.42 -4.00 -4.33
C ARG A 55 -8.59 -2.73 -4.51
N SER A 56 -8.35 -2.00 -3.43
CA SER A 56 -7.45 -0.86 -3.39
C SER A 56 -6.57 -0.97 -2.15
N MET A 57 -5.27 -0.79 -2.35
CA MET A 57 -4.26 -0.82 -1.29
C MET A 57 -3.52 0.51 -1.27
N CYS A 58 -3.54 1.18 -0.13
CA CYS A 58 -2.75 2.36 0.13
C CYS A 58 -1.48 1.99 0.91
N VAL A 59 -0.32 2.40 0.40
CA VAL A 59 0.99 1.91 0.84
C VAL A 59 1.82 3.04 1.46
N ALA A 60 2.13 2.91 2.75
CA ALA A 60 3.11 3.74 3.44
C ALA A 60 4.55 3.20 3.28
N ALA A 61 5.53 4.03 3.63
CA ALA A 61 6.94 3.69 3.62
C ALA A 61 7.42 3.42 5.05
N LEU A 62 8.10 2.29 5.23
CA LEU A 62 8.92 2.01 6.39
C LEU A 62 10.31 2.65 6.24
N SER A 63 10.90 2.98 7.38
CA SER A 63 12.30 3.38 7.50
C SER A 63 13.24 2.24 7.09
N ASP A 64 14.50 2.55 6.80
CA ASP A 64 15.56 1.57 6.60
C ASP A 64 16.14 1.02 7.92
N ASP A 65 15.71 1.56 9.06
CA ASP A 65 15.95 0.97 10.37
C ASP A 65 15.27 -0.40 10.47
N ARG A 66 16.08 -1.46 10.46
CA ARG A 66 15.62 -2.86 10.50
C ARG A 66 15.46 -3.39 11.93
N THR A 67 15.68 -2.57 12.94
CA THR A 67 15.48 -3.00 14.33
C THR A 67 14.00 -3.08 14.67
N GLU A 68 13.18 -2.23 14.05
CA GLU A 68 11.75 -2.10 14.31
C GLU A 68 10.98 -1.67 13.06
N ASN A 69 9.71 -2.06 12.97
CA ASN A 69 8.83 -1.67 11.88
C ASN A 69 8.33 -0.23 12.08
N THR A 70 9.17 0.76 11.81
CA THR A 70 8.85 2.18 11.96
C THR A 70 8.52 2.81 10.61
N LEU A 71 7.53 3.72 10.58
CA LEU A 71 7.26 4.51 9.37
C LEU A 71 8.43 5.47 9.10
N ALA A 72 8.82 5.58 7.84
CA ALA A 72 9.81 6.57 7.41
C ALA A 72 9.33 7.99 7.78
N GLY A 73 10.26 8.88 8.14
CA GLY A 73 9.94 10.21 8.66
C GLY A 73 9.07 11.07 7.72
N PHE A 74 9.17 10.84 6.40
CA PHE A 74 8.38 11.50 5.37
C PHE A 74 7.03 10.82 5.06
N SER A 75 6.83 9.55 5.45
CA SER A 75 5.67 8.78 5.03
C SER A 75 4.39 9.42 5.55
N ASN A 76 3.38 9.52 4.69
CA ASN A 76 2.02 9.77 5.16
C ASN A 76 1.48 8.53 5.89
N TRP A 77 0.51 8.75 6.79
CA TRP A 77 -0.08 7.73 7.66
C TRP A 77 -1.61 7.88 7.74
N GLY A 78 -2.27 7.10 8.60
CA GLY A 78 -3.68 7.26 8.91
C GLY A 78 -4.52 6.04 8.58
N GLN A 79 -5.81 6.09 8.96
CA GLN A 79 -6.76 4.98 8.85
C GLN A 79 -7.10 4.54 7.42
N ARG A 80 -6.58 5.23 6.40
CA ARG A 80 -6.72 4.83 4.99
C ARG A 80 -5.50 4.10 4.44
N VAL A 81 -4.42 4.03 5.21
CA VAL A 81 -3.19 3.33 4.82
C VAL A 81 -3.32 1.87 5.22
N ASP A 82 -3.35 0.98 4.24
CA ASP A 82 -3.63 -0.44 4.45
C ASP A 82 -2.38 -1.23 4.87
N VAL A 83 -1.21 -0.85 4.36
CA VAL A 83 0.04 -1.58 4.61
C VAL A 83 1.23 -0.63 4.50
N ALA A 84 2.33 -0.93 5.18
CA ALA A 84 3.62 -0.28 4.98
C ALA A 84 4.66 -1.28 4.45
N ALA A 85 5.54 -0.84 3.57
CA ALA A 85 6.69 -1.62 3.12
C ALA A 85 7.94 -0.74 3.11
N TYR A 86 9.13 -1.35 3.10
CA TYR A 86 10.39 -0.60 3.03
C TYR A 86 10.38 0.40 1.88
N GLY A 87 10.57 1.67 2.20
CA GLY A 87 10.55 2.76 1.22
C GLY A 87 11.68 3.76 1.37
N GLU A 88 12.57 3.55 2.33
CA GLU A 88 13.77 4.35 2.57
C GLU A 88 15.01 3.57 2.14
N GLY A 89 15.96 4.22 1.45
CA GLY A 89 17.21 3.59 1.04
C GLY A 89 17.06 2.41 0.08
N ILE A 90 16.04 2.40 -0.79
CA ILE A 90 15.79 1.28 -1.70
C ILE A 90 16.73 1.34 -2.90
N PHE A 91 17.61 0.35 -3.03
CA PHE A 91 18.53 0.26 -4.16
C PHE A 91 17.78 0.00 -5.47
N PHE A 92 17.99 0.85 -6.47
CA PHE A 92 17.32 0.80 -7.77
C PHE A 92 18.28 0.51 -8.93
N GLY A 93 19.58 0.37 -8.65
CA GLY A 93 20.59 0.10 -9.66
C GLY A 93 21.77 1.06 -9.57
N ARG A 94 22.47 1.26 -10.68
CA ARG A 94 23.68 2.10 -10.73
C ARG A 94 23.58 3.15 -11.84
N TRP A 95 24.18 4.31 -11.60
CA TRP A 95 24.54 5.25 -12.66
C TRP A 95 25.59 4.63 -13.58
N GLU A 96 25.75 5.19 -14.78
CA GLU A 96 26.77 4.70 -15.74
C GLU A 96 28.18 4.77 -15.16
N ASN A 97 28.43 5.70 -14.24
CA ASN A 97 29.68 5.83 -13.49
C ASN A 97 29.84 4.82 -12.33
N GLY A 98 28.92 3.86 -12.16
CA GLY A 98 28.96 2.84 -11.13
C GLY A 98 28.38 3.22 -9.76
N THR A 99 28.06 4.51 -9.53
CA THR A 99 27.46 4.99 -8.27
C THR A 99 26.07 4.39 -8.07
N GLY A 100 25.79 3.86 -6.87
CA GLY A 100 24.49 3.30 -6.51
C GLY A 100 23.37 4.34 -6.55
N ARG A 101 22.21 3.95 -7.07
CA ARG A 101 20.97 4.73 -7.07
C ARG A 101 20.06 4.20 -5.97
N TYR A 102 19.63 5.08 -5.08
CA TYR A 102 18.73 4.75 -3.99
C TYR A 102 17.49 5.65 -4.05
N PHE A 103 16.33 5.05 -3.82
CA PHE A 103 15.04 5.74 -3.81
C PHE A 103 14.47 5.81 -2.40
N TYR A 104 13.80 6.94 -2.15
CA TYR A 104 13.16 7.27 -0.89
C TYR A 104 11.74 7.71 -1.20
N GLY A 105 10.76 7.05 -0.63
CA GLY A 105 9.36 7.40 -0.81
C GLY A 105 8.40 6.22 -0.65
N THR A 106 7.13 6.57 -0.39
CA THR A 106 6.00 5.65 -0.55
C THR A 106 5.90 5.10 -1.98
N SER A 107 6.41 5.83 -2.98
CA SER A 107 6.59 5.36 -4.35
C SER A 107 7.60 4.21 -4.49
N ALA A 108 8.59 4.09 -3.59
CA ALA A 108 9.52 2.96 -3.57
C ALA A 108 8.92 1.74 -2.84
N ALA A 109 8.10 1.98 -1.82
CA ALA A 109 7.36 0.92 -1.11
C ALA A 109 6.25 0.29 -1.96
N THR A 110 5.54 1.10 -2.74
CA THR A 110 4.41 0.69 -3.61
C THR A 110 4.71 -0.50 -4.55
N PRO A 111 5.82 -0.51 -5.32
CA PRO A 111 6.15 -1.63 -6.19
C PRO A 111 6.50 -2.92 -5.43
N ILE A 112 7.01 -2.84 -4.19
CA ILE A 112 7.27 -4.02 -3.37
C ILE A 112 5.96 -4.72 -3.01
N VAL A 113 4.96 -3.97 -2.52
CA VAL A 113 3.62 -4.51 -2.24
C VAL A 113 2.98 -5.03 -3.52
N SER A 114 3.13 -4.32 -4.64
CA SER A 114 2.61 -4.75 -5.95
C SER A 114 3.24 -6.07 -6.41
N GLY A 115 4.52 -6.29 -6.15
CA GLY A 115 5.21 -7.55 -6.45
C GLY A 115 4.65 -8.74 -5.66
N ILE A 116 4.42 -8.56 -4.35
CA ILE A 116 3.79 -9.61 -3.52
C ILE A 116 2.36 -9.88 -3.97
N ALA A 117 1.59 -8.83 -4.28
CA ALA A 117 0.27 -9.00 -4.86
C ALA A 117 0.30 -9.78 -6.19
N ALA A 118 1.27 -9.49 -7.07
CA ALA A 118 1.43 -10.21 -8.33
C ALA A 118 1.78 -11.70 -8.12
N ILE A 119 2.61 -12.02 -7.13
CA ILE A 119 2.89 -13.42 -6.75
C ILE A 119 1.58 -14.12 -6.33
N LEU A 120 0.79 -13.51 -5.46
CA LEU A 120 -0.48 -14.09 -5.02
C LEU A 120 -1.47 -14.27 -6.18
N LEU A 121 -1.58 -13.28 -7.07
CA LEU A 121 -2.39 -13.39 -8.28
C LEU A 121 -1.90 -14.53 -9.19
N SER A 122 -0.59 -14.74 -9.32
CA SER A 122 -0.03 -15.86 -10.10
C SER A 122 -0.37 -17.24 -9.51
N MET A 123 -0.68 -17.30 -8.21
CA MET A 123 -1.17 -18.49 -7.51
C MET A 123 -2.71 -18.65 -7.62
N ASN A 124 -3.35 -17.88 -8.51
CA ASN A 124 -4.79 -17.87 -8.72
C ASN A 124 -5.61 -17.43 -7.48
N ILE A 125 -5.02 -16.57 -6.64
CA ILE A 125 -5.74 -15.91 -5.54
C ILE A 125 -6.55 -14.74 -6.13
N GLU A 126 -7.84 -14.68 -5.79
CA GLU A 126 -8.71 -13.59 -6.25
C GLU A 126 -8.21 -12.21 -5.75
N PRO A 127 -8.23 -11.15 -6.58
CA PRO A 127 -7.74 -9.82 -6.24
C PRO A 127 -8.30 -9.24 -4.93
N GLY A 128 -9.57 -9.51 -4.61
CA GLY A 128 -10.18 -9.06 -3.35
C GLY A 128 -9.70 -9.84 -2.13
N MET A 129 -9.16 -11.05 -2.32
CA MET A 129 -8.52 -11.85 -1.27
C MET A 129 -7.06 -11.45 -1.06
N VAL A 130 -6.36 -11.00 -2.11
CA VAL A 130 -4.97 -10.52 -2.03
C VAL A 130 -4.80 -9.47 -0.93
N LYS A 131 -5.65 -8.42 -0.93
CA LYS A 131 -5.63 -7.40 0.12
C LYS A 131 -5.79 -8.00 1.51
N ARG A 132 -6.81 -8.84 1.70
CA ARG A 132 -7.08 -9.48 3.00
C ARG A 132 -5.93 -10.35 3.49
N LEU A 133 -5.25 -11.07 2.59
CA LEU A 133 -4.09 -11.87 2.94
C LEU A 133 -2.92 -11.00 3.37
N ILE A 134 -2.64 -9.91 2.66
CA ILE A 134 -1.57 -9.00 3.07
C ILE A 134 -1.91 -8.37 4.42
N ASP A 135 -3.14 -7.86 4.60
CA ASP A 135 -3.58 -7.23 5.84
C ASP A 135 -3.50 -8.20 7.03
N ALA A 136 -3.99 -9.42 6.88
CA ALA A 136 -4.07 -10.42 7.97
C ALA A 136 -2.71 -11.02 8.38
N ASN A 137 -1.70 -10.92 7.52
CA ASN A 137 -0.38 -11.50 7.76
C ASN A 137 0.71 -10.44 7.97
N SER A 138 0.36 -9.16 7.99
CA SER A 138 1.30 -8.07 8.24
C SER A 138 1.79 -8.06 9.68
N ASP A 139 3.06 -7.67 9.87
CA ASP A 139 3.65 -7.51 11.18
C ASP A 139 3.19 -6.19 11.84
N PRO A 140 3.19 -6.10 13.17
CA PRO A 140 2.87 -4.85 13.85
C PRO A 140 3.83 -3.72 13.46
N ILE A 141 3.28 -2.50 13.36
CA ILE A 141 4.07 -1.26 13.29
C ILE A 141 4.46 -0.85 14.70
N SER A 142 5.74 -0.51 14.90
CA SER A 142 6.21 0.07 16.14
C SER A 142 5.53 1.42 16.38
N PHE A 143 4.88 1.54 17.54
CA PHE A 143 4.00 2.67 17.85
C PHE A 143 4.78 3.98 17.98
N ALA A 144 4.56 4.89 17.02
CA ALA A 144 4.58 6.32 17.29
C ALA A 144 3.12 6.74 17.59
N PRO A 145 2.77 7.21 18.80
CA PRO A 145 1.38 7.51 19.20
C PRO A 145 0.60 8.44 18.26
N SER A 146 1.29 9.19 17.40
CA SER A 146 0.73 10.16 16.46
C SER A 146 0.79 9.75 14.97
N ARG A 147 1.35 8.58 14.64
CA ARG A 147 1.52 8.11 13.24
C ARG A 147 1.20 6.62 13.10
N SER A 148 -0.08 6.28 13.18
CA SER A 148 -0.58 4.92 12.97
C SER A 148 -1.17 4.74 11.57
N ILE A 149 -1.23 3.49 11.10
CA ILE A 149 -1.90 3.09 9.86
C ILE A 149 -3.02 2.09 10.20
N LEU A 150 -3.87 1.74 9.23
CA LEU A 150 -4.94 0.76 9.44
C LEU A 150 -4.38 -0.67 9.60
N GLY A 151 -3.41 -1.05 8.76
CA GLY A 151 -2.78 -2.38 8.82
C GLY A 151 -1.38 -2.36 9.43
N GLY A 152 -0.48 -3.16 8.85
CA GLY A 152 0.84 -3.42 9.41
C GLY A 152 1.99 -3.25 8.43
N ALA A 153 3.18 -3.66 8.85
CA ALA A 153 4.33 -3.83 7.98
C ALA A 153 4.18 -5.11 7.14
N LEU A 154 4.45 -5.00 5.84
CA LEU A 154 4.38 -6.11 4.90
C LEU A 154 5.29 -7.26 5.33
N ASN A 155 4.70 -8.41 5.66
CA ASN A 155 5.42 -9.67 5.83
C ASN A 155 5.16 -10.57 4.62
N ALA A 156 6.03 -10.46 3.62
CA ALA A 156 5.91 -11.20 2.37
C ALA A 156 5.93 -12.73 2.57
N LEU A 157 6.80 -13.21 3.46
CA LEU A 157 6.96 -14.64 3.72
C LEU A 157 5.68 -15.23 4.30
N ASN A 158 5.18 -14.64 5.40
CA ASN A 158 3.98 -15.10 6.07
C ASN A 158 2.76 -15.04 5.14
N THR A 159 2.64 -13.95 4.38
CA THR A 159 1.56 -13.77 3.38
C THR A 159 1.55 -14.89 2.33
N VAL A 160 2.71 -15.20 1.73
CA VAL A 160 2.80 -16.24 0.69
C VAL A 160 2.62 -17.64 1.28
N GLN A 161 3.17 -17.93 2.46
CA GLN A 161 2.98 -19.21 3.13
C GLN A 161 1.50 -19.47 3.46
N HIS A 162 0.79 -18.47 3.97
CA HIS A 162 -0.65 -18.58 4.22
C HIS A 162 -1.42 -18.85 2.92
N ALA A 163 -1.08 -18.17 1.82
CA ALA A 163 -1.69 -18.44 0.53
C ALA A 163 -1.46 -19.89 0.05
N ILE A 164 -0.25 -20.43 0.24
CA ILE A 164 0.06 -21.84 -0.07
C ILE A 164 -0.83 -22.78 0.75
N HIS A 165 -0.96 -22.55 2.06
CA HIS A 165 -1.80 -23.39 2.93
C HIS A 165 -3.28 -23.37 2.50
N ILE A 166 -3.82 -22.20 2.14
CA ILE A 166 -5.21 -22.09 1.64
C ILE A 166 -5.40 -22.92 0.37
N LEU A 167 -4.41 -22.93 -0.53
CA LEU A 167 -4.50 -23.70 -1.77
C LEU A 167 -4.39 -25.20 -1.53
N GLN A 168 -3.49 -25.64 -0.64
CA GLN A 168 -3.34 -27.05 -0.28
C GLN A 168 -4.61 -27.62 0.36
N ALA A 169 -5.26 -26.85 1.24
CA ALA A 169 -6.51 -27.24 1.89
C ALA A 169 -7.70 -27.42 0.92
N LYS A 170 -7.62 -26.93 -0.33
CA LYS A 170 -8.65 -27.17 -1.35
C LYS A 170 -8.55 -28.54 -2.01
N PHE A 171 -7.43 -29.25 -1.83
CA PHE A 171 -7.15 -30.55 -2.45
C PHE A 171 -7.10 -31.70 -1.44
N THR A 172 -7.47 -31.44 -0.18
CA THR A 172 -7.65 -32.43 0.90
C THR A 172 -9.11 -32.54 1.27
#